data_AF-A0A4W5KRK7-F1
#
_entry.id   AF-A0A4W5KRK7-F1
#
_cell.length_a   1.000
_cell.length_b   1.000
_cell.length_c   1.000
_cell.angle_alpha   90.00
_cell.angle_beta   90.00
_cell.angle_gamma   90.00
#
_symmetry.space_group_name_H-M   'P 1'
#
loop_
_entity.id
_entity.type
_entity.pdbx_description
1 polymer ?
#
loop_
_entity_poly.entity_id
_entity_poly.type
_entity_poly.pdbx_seq_one_letter_code
_entity_poly.pdbx_strand_id
1 'polypeptide(L)'
;MGNTITCCVSPERSPKLPRQLADRQEDYQISKNVKDDTGPYLQHISDREEPDELAHESHPSNHARVSTIFLSKSQTDSELQDKRKSNHINHVSHTSPLSKKYSSCSTIFIDDSTVSQPNLKSTIKCVTLAIYYHIKNRDSDRSLDIFDEKIHPLSREPVPSDYSRTDPEHKLIYRFVRTLFSAAQLTAECAIVTLVYLERLLTYAEMDICPCNWKRIVLGAILLASKVWDDQAVWNVDYCQILKDITVEDMNEMERQFLELLQFNINVPASVYAKYYFDLRSLSDDNNLRFPLEPLCNERAQKLEAISRLCEDKYKDRSRAAMRRSFSADNLMGIRRSNAVLS
;
A
#
# COMPACT_ATOMS: atom_id res chain seq x y z
N MET A 1 12.65 62.80 13.55
CA MET A 1 12.46 63.09 14.98
C MET A 1 11.08 62.56 15.36
N GLY A 2 10.81 61.73 16.36
CA GLY A 2 11.57 60.89 17.31
C GLY A 2 10.61 59.75 17.72
N ASN A 3 11.07 58.50 17.71
CA ASN A 3 11.50 57.68 18.85
C ASN A 3 10.57 57.55 20.07
N THR A 4 10.10 56.30 20.25
CA THR A 4 10.11 55.48 21.50
C THR A 4 9.09 55.82 22.61
N ILE A 5 8.68 54.97 23.57
CA ILE A 5 9.27 53.80 24.26
C ILE A 5 8.12 52.94 24.88
N THR A 6 8.42 51.67 25.09
CA THR A 6 7.81 50.63 25.96
C THR A 6 7.81 50.91 27.49
N CYS A 7 7.01 50.11 28.22
CA CYS A 7 7.20 49.54 29.58
C CYS A 7 6.68 50.25 30.88
N CYS A 8 6.29 49.37 31.83
CA CYS A 8 6.10 49.48 33.31
C CYS A 8 4.67 49.83 33.81
N VAL A 9 4.04 49.29 34.89
CA VAL A 9 4.47 48.48 36.07
C VAL A 9 3.25 48.02 36.98
N SER A 10 3.34 46.81 37.58
CA SER A 10 2.86 46.27 38.91
C SER A 10 1.36 46.14 39.34
N PRO A 11 0.97 45.42 40.46
CA PRO A 11 1.70 44.52 41.42
C PRO A 11 1.03 43.17 41.89
N GLU A 12 1.85 42.29 42.51
CA GLU A 12 1.68 41.35 43.68
C GLU A 12 0.55 40.29 43.78
N ARG A 13 0.66 39.06 44.36
CA ARG A 13 1.68 38.25 45.07
C ARG A 13 1.19 36.78 45.12
N SER A 14 2.08 35.77 45.15
CA SER A 14 1.78 34.40 45.63
C SER A 14 3.05 33.77 46.27
N PRO A 15 2.94 32.93 47.32
CA PRO A 15 4.07 32.60 48.19
C PRO A 15 4.86 31.33 47.78
N LYS A 16 6.17 31.32 48.06
CA LYS A 16 7.11 30.18 47.94
C LYS A 16 7.68 29.82 49.33
N LEU A 17 7.81 28.52 49.61
CA LEU A 17 8.50 27.95 50.79
C LEU A 17 9.95 27.53 50.44
N PRO A 18 10.88 27.43 51.41
CA PRO A 18 12.32 27.55 51.18
C PRO A 18 13.09 26.22 51.14
N ARG A 19 14.22 26.23 50.43
CA ARG A 19 15.32 25.24 50.50
C ARG A 19 16.35 25.68 51.54
N GLN A 20 16.84 24.75 52.37
CA GLN A 20 18.12 24.86 53.08
C GLN A 20 18.93 23.57 52.88
N LEU A 21 20.22 23.74 52.58
CA LEU A 21 21.27 22.71 52.51
C LEU A 21 22.08 22.77 53.80
N ALA A 22 22.43 21.61 54.37
CA ALA A 22 23.54 21.47 55.31
C ALA A 22 24.15 20.07 55.18
N ASP A 23 25.48 20.06 55.00
CA ASP A 23 26.40 18.92 54.97
C ASP A 23 26.28 17.98 56.17
N ARG A 24 26.58 16.69 55.96
CA ARG A 24 27.50 15.89 56.79
C ARG A 24 27.78 14.51 56.17
N GLN A 25 29.02 14.30 55.74
CA GLN A 25 29.67 13.01 55.52
C GLN A 25 29.76 12.21 56.83
N GLU A 26 29.60 10.88 56.78
CA GLU A 26 30.69 9.92 57.03
C GLU A 26 30.29 8.45 56.74
N ASP A 27 31.32 7.68 56.38
CA ASP A 27 31.42 6.36 55.76
C ASP A 27 30.77 5.17 56.48
N TYR A 28 30.38 4.14 55.71
CA TYR A 28 30.63 2.73 56.06
C TYR A 28 30.75 1.86 54.78
N GLN A 29 31.94 1.31 54.55
CA GLN A 29 32.24 0.27 53.54
C GLN A 29 31.76 -1.10 54.01
N ILE A 30 31.00 -1.87 53.21
CA ILE A 30 31.00 -3.34 53.26
C ILE A 30 30.83 -3.98 51.87
N SER A 31 31.84 -4.79 51.54
CA SER A 31 32.03 -5.88 50.57
C SER A 31 30.94 -6.39 49.61
N LYS A 32 31.42 -6.66 48.38
CA LYS A 32 30.95 -7.65 47.38
C LYS A 32 30.43 -8.97 47.98
N ASN A 33 29.22 -9.38 47.59
CA ASN A 33 28.95 -10.65 46.88
C ASN A 33 27.44 -10.91 46.61
N VAL A 34 27.14 -11.22 45.34
CA VAL A 34 26.19 -12.26 44.83
C VAL A 34 24.67 -11.98 44.79
N LYS A 35 24.19 -11.88 43.53
CA LYS A 35 22.94 -12.36 42.85
C LYS A 35 21.54 -11.84 43.23
N ASP A 36 20.71 -11.85 42.17
CA ASP A 36 19.29 -11.47 41.98
C ASP A 36 19.07 -9.94 41.87
N ASP A 37 18.23 -9.38 41.00
CA ASP A 37 17.01 -9.88 40.40
C ASP A 37 16.64 -9.02 39.16
N THR A 38 15.75 -9.55 38.34
CA THR A 38 15.33 -9.11 37.02
C THR A 38 14.47 -7.83 37.07
N GLY A 39 14.94 -6.74 36.48
CA GLY A 39 14.11 -5.56 36.17
C GLY A 39 13.44 -5.69 34.79
N PRO A 40 12.27 -5.07 34.54
CA PRO A 40 11.54 -5.25 33.29
C PRO A 40 12.29 -4.55 32.16
N TYR A 41 13.03 -5.34 31.37
CA TYR A 41 13.61 -4.89 30.12
C TYR A 41 12.45 -4.67 29.14
N LEU A 42 12.03 -3.42 28.95
CA LEU A 42 11.11 -3.03 27.89
C LEU A 42 11.81 -3.28 26.55
N GLN A 43 11.49 -4.42 25.96
CA GLN A 43 12.00 -4.86 24.66
C GLN A 43 11.55 -3.85 23.59
N HIS A 44 12.51 -3.29 22.85
CA HIS A 44 12.23 -2.28 21.82
C HIS A 44 11.54 -2.95 20.62
N ILE A 45 10.64 -2.25 19.91
CA ILE A 45 9.79 -2.84 18.86
C ILE A 45 10.61 -3.48 17.71
N SER A 46 11.82 -2.96 17.48
CA SER A 46 12.80 -3.50 16.53
C SER A 46 13.30 -4.91 16.89
N ASP A 47 13.25 -5.28 18.17
CA ASP A 47 13.87 -6.50 18.68
C ASP A 47 12.91 -7.70 18.60
N ARG A 48 11.74 -7.51 17.99
CA ARG A 48 10.73 -8.54 17.66
C ARG A 48 10.79 -8.99 16.19
N GLU A 49 11.66 -8.40 15.38
CA GLU A 49 11.85 -8.84 14.00
C GLU A 49 12.72 -10.11 14.01
N GLU A 50 12.12 -11.26 13.71
CA GLU A 50 12.82 -12.54 13.54
C GLU A 50 13.84 -12.44 12.39
N PRO A 51 15.03 -13.07 12.51
CA PRO A 51 16.02 -13.09 11.43
C PRO A 51 15.46 -13.73 10.15
N ASP A 52 15.71 -13.08 9.02
CA ASP A 52 15.20 -13.34 7.66
C ASP A 52 15.51 -14.74 7.05
N GLU A 53 16.03 -15.71 7.81
CA GLU A 53 16.61 -16.96 7.29
C GLU A 53 15.77 -18.24 7.53
N LEU A 54 14.57 -18.15 8.12
CA LEU A 54 13.69 -19.31 8.33
C LEU A 54 12.25 -19.14 7.83
N ALA A 55 12.03 -18.29 6.81
CA ALA A 55 10.73 -18.17 6.15
C ALA A 55 10.42 -19.40 5.28
N HIS A 56 9.73 -20.37 5.87
CA HIS A 56 8.91 -21.35 5.13
C HIS A 56 8.02 -20.61 4.11
N GLU A 57 8.08 -21.03 2.84
CA GLU A 57 7.27 -20.57 1.69
C GLU A 57 6.95 -19.06 1.65
N SER A 58 7.85 -18.28 1.03
CA SER A 58 7.75 -16.83 0.88
C SER A 58 6.45 -16.39 0.18
N HIS A 59 5.46 -15.96 0.96
CA HIS A 59 4.16 -15.54 0.45
C HIS A 59 4.24 -14.28 -0.45
N PRO A 60 3.56 -14.22 -1.61
CA PRO A 60 3.65 -13.10 -2.56
C PRO A 60 3.27 -11.71 -2.01
N SER A 61 2.38 -11.63 -1.03
CA SER A 61 1.99 -10.35 -0.42
C SER A 61 2.99 -9.83 0.62
N ASN A 62 3.98 -10.65 0.97
CA ASN A 62 5.08 -10.30 1.88
C ASN A 62 6.39 -10.10 1.14
N HIS A 63 6.50 -10.66 -0.07
CA HIS A 63 7.75 -10.66 -0.82
C HIS A 63 7.57 -10.09 -2.24
N ALA A 64 8.41 -9.11 -2.58
CA ALA A 64 8.30 -8.40 -3.85
C ALA A 64 8.65 -9.24 -5.10
N ARG A 65 9.35 -10.38 -4.94
CA ARG A 65 9.86 -11.18 -6.06
C ARG A 65 8.92 -12.29 -6.54
N VAL A 66 7.91 -12.67 -5.77
CA VAL A 66 6.98 -13.75 -6.15
C VAL A 66 5.73 -13.12 -6.76
N SER A 67 5.28 -13.54 -7.94
CA SER A 67 4.07 -13.00 -8.61
C SER A 67 2.84 -12.96 -7.69
N THR A 68 1.97 -11.95 -7.82
CA THR A 68 0.69 -11.90 -7.09
C THR A 68 -0.24 -13.08 -7.43
N ILE A 69 -1.14 -13.40 -6.49
CA ILE A 69 -2.06 -14.54 -6.63
C ILE A 69 -3.14 -14.23 -7.66
N PHE A 70 -3.64 -12.99 -7.72
CA PHE A 70 -4.63 -12.61 -8.73
C PHE A 70 -4.09 -12.76 -10.16
N LEU A 71 -2.79 -12.55 -10.36
CA LEU A 71 -2.18 -12.63 -11.69
C LEU A 71 -2.04 -14.10 -12.14
N SER A 72 -1.75 -15.03 -11.23
CA SER A 72 -1.80 -16.46 -11.56
C SER A 72 -3.23 -16.92 -11.80
N LYS A 73 -4.19 -16.46 -10.99
CA LYS A 73 -5.62 -16.78 -11.18
C LYS A 73 -6.21 -16.19 -12.46
N SER A 74 -5.69 -15.10 -13.02
CA SER A 74 -6.21 -14.56 -14.30
C SER A 74 -5.74 -15.35 -15.52
N GLN A 75 -4.53 -15.94 -15.48
CA GLN A 75 -3.92 -16.65 -16.60
C GLN A 75 -4.67 -17.94 -16.99
N THR A 76 -5.29 -18.62 -16.02
CA THR A 76 -6.09 -19.84 -16.27
C THR A 76 -7.25 -19.61 -17.25
N ASP A 77 -7.84 -18.41 -17.26
CA ASP A 77 -8.94 -18.05 -18.17
C ASP A 77 -8.42 -17.50 -19.52
N SER A 78 -7.27 -16.80 -19.50
CA SER A 78 -6.60 -16.32 -20.72
C SER A 78 -6.17 -17.47 -21.63
N GLU A 79 -5.61 -18.55 -21.08
CA GLU A 79 -5.23 -19.74 -21.86
C GLU A 79 -6.44 -20.43 -22.52
N LEU A 80 -7.60 -20.41 -21.86
CA LEU A 80 -8.85 -20.96 -22.41
C LEU A 80 -9.41 -20.07 -23.52
N GLN A 81 -9.29 -18.74 -23.38
CA GLN A 81 -9.69 -17.80 -24.44
C GLN A 81 -8.79 -17.87 -25.67
N ASP A 82 -7.47 -17.99 -25.50
CA ASP A 82 -6.53 -18.05 -26.63
C ASP A 82 -6.66 -19.37 -27.40
N LYS A 83 -6.92 -20.49 -26.72
CA LYS A 83 -7.30 -21.75 -27.38
C LYS A 83 -8.59 -21.60 -28.19
N ARG A 84 -9.62 -20.90 -27.67
CA ARG A 84 -10.87 -20.62 -28.39
C ARG A 84 -10.71 -19.65 -29.57
N LYS A 85 -9.83 -18.64 -29.46
CA LYS A 85 -9.50 -17.71 -30.56
C LYS A 85 -8.68 -18.37 -31.67
N SER A 86 -7.77 -19.29 -31.32
CA SER A 86 -6.95 -20.03 -32.30
C SER A 86 -7.79 -20.90 -33.25
N ASN A 87 -8.96 -21.37 -32.81
CA ASN A 87 -9.87 -22.19 -33.60
C ASN A 87 -10.82 -21.38 -34.50
N HIS A 88 -10.83 -20.04 -34.40
CA HIS A 88 -11.74 -19.17 -35.17
C HIS A 88 -11.02 -18.18 -36.10
N ILE A 89 -9.71 -18.35 -36.31
CA ILE A 89 -8.98 -17.70 -37.41
C ILE A 89 -9.41 -18.41 -38.69
N ASN A 90 -10.51 -17.94 -39.29
CA ASN A 90 -10.76 -18.01 -40.74
C ASN A 90 -11.98 -17.19 -41.19
N HIS A 91 -12.67 -16.45 -40.32
CA HIS A 91 -13.69 -15.50 -40.81
C HIS A 91 -13.67 -14.17 -40.06
N VAL A 92 -13.43 -13.14 -40.88
CA VAL A 92 -13.47 -11.70 -40.63
C VAL A 92 -14.58 -11.28 -39.66
N SER A 93 -14.23 -10.46 -38.68
CA SER A 93 -15.15 -9.53 -38.03
C SER A 93 -14.40 -8.25 -37.67
N HIS A 94 -14.82 -7.16 -38.32
CA HIS A 94 -14.31 -5.81 -38.16
C HIS A 94 -14.73 -5.23 -36.80
N THR A 95 -13.95 -5.47 -35.76
CA THR A 95 -13.85 -4.56 -34.62
C THR A 95 -12.37 -4.40 -34.31
N SER A 96 -11.78 -3.35 -34.87
CA SER A 96 -10.37 -3.04 -34.63
C SER A 96 -10.16 -2.87 -33.12
N PRO A 97 -9.34 -3.70 -32.45
CA PRO A 97 -8.87 -3.33 -31.12
C PRO A 97 -8.11 -2.01 -31.29
N LEU A 98 -8.33 -1.04 -30.39
CA LEU A 98 -7.60 0.24 -30.41
C LEU A 98 -6.12 -0.06 -30.70
N SER A 99 -5.62 0.42 -31.85
CA SER A 99 -4.25 0.19 -32.28
C SER A 99 -3.32 0.50 -31.09
N LYS A 100 -2.56 -0.51 -30.64
CA LYS A 100 -1.55 -0.33 -29.60
C LYS A 100 -0.60 0.77 -30.12
N LYS A 101 -0.69 1.97 -29.55
CA LYS A 101 0.18 3.10 -29.92
C LYS A 101 1.55 2.85 -29.28
N TYR A 102 2.60 2.93 -30.07
CA TYR A 102 3.97 2.74 -29.61
C TYR A 102 4.72 4.07 -29.62
N SER A 103 5.54 4.28 -28.61
CA SER A 103 6.47 5.42 -28.57
C SER A 103 7.54 5.28 -29.67
N SER A 104 7.93 6.41 -30.24
CA SER A 104 8.99 6.57 -31.25
C SER A 104 9.98 7.64 -30.79
N CYS A 105 11.12 7.79 -31.47
CA CYS A 105 12.13 8.81 -31.13
C CYS A 105 11.58 10.26 -31.15
N SER A 106 10.56 10.54 -31.96
CA SER A 106 9.93 11.87 -32.11
C SER A 106 8.62 12.03 -31.34
N THR A 107 8.03 10.95 -30.81
CA THR A 107 6.71 10.99 -30.18
C THR A 107 6.62 9.92 -29.11
N ILE A 108 6.53 10.37 -27.85
CA ILE A 108 6.40 9.48 -26.70
C ILE A 108 4.93 9.46 -26.30
N PHE A 109 4.35 8.28 -26.16
CA PHE A 109 3.00 8.08 -25.67
C PHE A 109 3.06 7.64 -24.21
N ILE A 110 2.40 8.37 -23.31
CA ILE A 110 2.40 8.10 -21.87
C ILE A 110 0.98 8.22 -21.34
N ASP A 111 0.63 7.43 -20.31
CA ASP A 111 -0.58 7.65 -19.53
C ASP A 111 -0.31 8.49 -18.28
N ASP A 112 -1.35 9.05 -17.67
CA ASP A 112 -1.25 9.87 -16.46
C ASP A 112 -1.22 9.05 -15.17
N SER A 113 -0.97 7.74 -15.28
CA SER A 113 -0.83 6.86 -14.13
C SER A 113 0.65 6.58 -13.94
N THR A 114 1.15 6.72 -12.72
CA THR A 114 2.51 6.32 -12.33
C THR A 114 2.43 5.53 -11.04
N VAL A 115 3.51 4.84 -10.66
CA VAL A 115 3.53 4.12 -9.38
C VAL A 115 3.29 5.06 -8.20
N SER A 116 3.82 6.29 -8.27
CA SER A 116 3.65 7.32 -7.24
C SER A 116 2.34 8.09 -7.30
N GLN A 117 1.66 8.06 -8.45
CA GLN A 117 0.37 8.73 -8.67
C GLN A 117 -0.49 7.87 -9.60
N PRO A 118 -1.09 6.80 -9.08
CA PRO A 118 -1.96 5.94 -9.87
C PRO A 118 -3.26 6.65 -10.23
N ASN A 119 -3.81 6.35 -11.41
CA ASN A 119 -5.14 6.86 -11.78
C ASN A 119 -6.25 6.06 -11.05
N LEU A 120 -7.02 6.72 -10.19
CA LEU A 120 -8.06 6.08 -9.36
C LEU A 120 -9.05 5.21 -10.15
N LYS A 121 -9.66 5.78 -11.19
CA LYS A 121 -10.66 5.06 -12.01
C LYS A 121 -10.06 3.81 -12.65
N SER A 122 -8.79 3.91 -13.03
CA SER A 122 -8.06 2.84 -13.67
C SER A 122 -7.74 1.72 -12.69
N THR A 123 -7.21 2.10 -11.53
CA THR A 123 -6.85 1.18 -10.47
C THR A 123 -8.06 0.44 -9.93
N ILE A 124 -9.20 1.12 -9.69
CA ILE A 124 -10.43 0.46 -9.23
C ILE A 124 -10.89 -0.62 -10.22
N LYS A 125 -10.83 -0.36 -11.53
CA LYS A 125 -11.18 -1.37 -12.55
C LYS A 125 -10.26 -2.59 -12.46
N CYS A 126 -8.95 -2.38 -12.32
CA CYS A 126 -7.98 -3.48 -12.27
C CYS A 126 -8.11 -4.28 -10.97
N VAL A 127 -8.26 -3.61 -9.82
CA VAL A 127 -8.47 -4.25 -8.51
C VAL A 127 -9.77 -5.04 -8.50
N THR A 128 -10.85 -4.48 -9.05
CA THR A 128 -12.11 -5.22 -9.17
C THR A 128 -11.94 -6.47 -10.03
N LEU A 129 -11.22 -6.37 -11.14
CA LEU A 129 -10.97 -7.52 -12.00
C LEU A 129 -10.12 -8.59 -11.30
N ALA A 130 -9.12 -8.18 -10.50
CA ALA A 130 -8.35 -9.09 -9.66
C ALA A 130 -9.24 -9.83 -8.64
N ILE A 131 -10.13 -9.10 -7.94
CA ILE A 131 -11.12 -9.69 -7.02
C ILE A 131 -12.05 -10.66 -7.76
N TYR A 132 -12.50 -10.29 -8.96
CA TYR A 132 -13.34 -11.15 -9.79
C TYR A 132 -12.65 -12.48 -10.14
N TYR A 133 -11.36 -12.46 -10.49
CA TYR A 133 -10.61 -13.69 -10.77
C TYR A 133 -10.36 -14.52 -9.51
N HIS A 134 -10.17 -13.89 -8.36
CA HIS A 134 -10.12 -14.61 -7.09
C HIS A 134 -11.42 -15.37 -6.81
N ILE A 135 -12.58 -14.79 -7.11
CA ILE A 135 -13.88 -15.47 -6.95
C ILE A 135 -14.05 -16.55 -8.02
N LYS A 136 -13.93 -16.18 -9.30
CA LYS A 136 -14.22 -17.07 -10.43
C LYS A 136 -13.35 -18.32 -10.44
N ASN A 137 -12.07 -18.15 -10.12
CA ASN A 137 -11.05 -19.20 -10.17
C ASN A 137 -10.58 -19.57 -8.75
N ARG A 138 -11.50 -19.57 -7.79
CA ARG A 138 -11.25 -20.07 -6.43
C ARG A 138 -11.03 -21.59 -6.43
N ASP A 139 -10.26 -22.07 -5.47
CA ASP A 139 -9.86 -23.48 -5.39
C ASP A 139 -10.90 -24.31 -4.61
N SER A 140 -11.58 -23.69 -3.66
CA SER A 140 -12.63 -24.27 -2.83
C SER A 140 -13.59 -23.16 -2.34
N ASP A 141 -14.46 -23.49 -1.40
CA ASP A 141 -15.39 -22.57 -0.75
C ASP A 141 -15.11 -22.44 0.77
N ARG A 142 -13.83 -22.34 1.16
CA ARG A 142 -13.46 -22.16 2.59
C ARG A 142 -13.84 -20.76 3.06
N SER A 143 -14.67 -20.64 4.08
CA SER A 143 -15.15 -19.34 4.59
C SER A 143 -15.23 -19.30 6.11
N LEU A 144 -15.21 -18.09 6.68
CA LEU A 144 -15.46 -17.85 8.10
C LEU A 144 -16.79 -17.10 8.30
N ASP A 145 -17.48 -17.41 9.40
CA ASP A 145 -18.81 -16.89 9.72
C ASP A 145 -18.87 -15.35 9.78
N ILE A 146 -17.82 -14.69 10.28
CA ILE A 146 -17.73 -13.22 10.36
C ILE A 146 -17.90 -12.53 8.99
N PHE A 147 -17.53 -13.23 7.92
CA PHE A 147 -17.63 -12.73 6.56
C PHE A 147 -18.89 -13.22 5.82
N ASP A 148 -19.70 -14.10 6.41
CA ASP A 148 -20.93 -14.56 5.77
C ASP A 148 -22.00 -13.45 5.74
N GLU A 149 -22.48 -13.12 4.55
CA GLU A 149 -23.46 -12.05 4.33
C GLU A 149 -24.85 -12.38 4.91
N LYS A 150 -25.21 -13.66 5.07
CA LYS A 150 -26.50 -14.04 5.66
C LYS A 150 -26.47 -13.95 7.18
N ILE A 151 -25.35 -14.30 7.81
CA ILE A 151 -25.16 -14.12 9.27
C ILE A 151 -25.06 -12.64 9.60
N HIS A 152 -24.31 -11.89 8.78
CA HIS A 152 -24.09 -10.47 8.97
C HIS A 152 -24.46 -9.68 7.69
N PRO A 153 -25.73 -9.28 7.53
CA PRO A 153 -26.19 -8.61 6.32
C PRO A 153 -25.66 -7.18 6.18
N LEU A 154 -25.31 -6.79 4.95
CA LEU A 154 -24.86 -5.43 4.62
C LEU A 154 -26.00 -4.50 4.14
N SER A 155 -27.19 -5.08 3.92
CA SER A 155 -28.39 -4.37 3.47
C SER A 155 -29.63 -4.93 4.14
N ARG A 156 -30.69 -4.13 4.21
CA ARG A 156 -32.03 -4.56 4.68
C ARG A 156 -32.71 -5.59 3.81
N GLU A 157 -32.34 -5.68 2.53
CA GLU A 157 -32.90 -6.70 1.64
C GLU A 157 -32.49 -8.08 2.12
N PRO A 158 -33.45 -9.01 2.29
CA PRO A 158 -33.13 -10.36 2.73
C PRO A 158 -32.23 -11.03 1.71
N VAL A 159 -31.15 -11.64 2.21
CA VAL A 159 -30.22 -12.40 1.38
C VAL A 159 -30.98 -13.58 0.74
N PRO A 160 -30.97 -13.70 -0.60
CA PRO A 160 -31.65 -14.80 -1.30
C PRO A 160 -31.20 -16.17 -0.80
N SER A 161 -32.06 -17.18 -0.87
CA SER A 161 -31.72 -18.54 -0.41
C SER A 161 -30.61 -19.20 -1.23
N ASP A 162 -30.37 -18.72 -2.46
CA ASP A 162 -29.35 -19.18 -3.39
C ASP A 162 -28.14 -18.24 -3.50
N TYR A 163 -27.97 -17.29 -2.58
CA TYR A 163 -26.89 -16.29 -2.60
C TYR A 163 -25.48 -16.88 -2.68
N SER A 164 -25.27 -18.07 -2.14
CA SER A 164 -23.97 -18.76 -2.13
C SER A 164 -23.69 -19.53 -3.42
N ARG A 165 -24.68 -19.71 -4.31
CA ARG A 165 -24.58 -20.60 -5.47
C ARG A 165 -24.03 -19.92 -6.72
N THR A 166 -24.25 -18.62 -6.87
CA THR A 166 -23.97 -17.90 -8.12
C THR A 166 -22.92 -16.83 -7.89
N ASP A 167 -21.82 -16.94 -8.63
CA ASP A 167 -20.74 -15.96 -8.58
C ASP A 167 -21.22 -14.56 -9.01
N PRO A 168 -20.82 -13.49 -8.30
CA PRO A 168 -21.17 -12.13 -8.67
C PRO A 168 -20.55 -11.73 -10.00
N GLU A 169 -21.33 -11.04 -10.83
CA GLU A 169 -20.79 -10.43 -12.04
C GLU A 169 -19.71 -9.39 -11.70
N HIS A 170 -18.66 -9.31 -12.52
CA HIS A 170 -17.62 -8.28 -12.39
C HIS A 170 -18.18 -6.85 -12.25
N LYS A 171 -19.28 -6.54 -12.96
CA LYS A 171 -19.95 -5.23 -12.89
C LYS A 171 -20.53 -4.95 -11.50
N LEU A 172 -21.03 -5.96 -10.79
CA LEU A 172 -21.57 -5.83 -9.45
C LEU A 172 -20.46 -5.51 -8.45
N ILE A 173 -19.36 -6.26 -8.52
CA ILE A 173 -18.16 -6.02 -7.70
C ILE A 173 -17.63 -4.60 -7.95
N TYR A 174 -17.53 -4.20 -9.23
CA TYR A 174 -17.05 -2.85 -9.61
C TYR A 174 -17.93 -1.76 -9.01
N ARG A 175 -19.25 -1.94 -9.10
CA ARG A 175 -20.21 -0.97 -8.55
C ARG A 175 -20.04 -0.86 -7.03
N PHE A 176 -19.89 -1.98 -6.33
CA PHE A 176 -19.69 -1.99 -4.88
C PHE A 176 -18.42 -1.23 -4.47
N VAL A 177 -17.26 -1.62 -5.02
CA VAL A 177 -15.97 -0.98 -4.73
C VAL A 177 -16.01 0.50 -5.10
N ARG A 178 -16.50 0.85 -6.29
CA ARG A 178 -16.57 2.26 -6.74
C ARG A 178 -17.45 3.11 -5.84
N THR A 179 -18.58 2.58 -5.35
CA THR A 179 -19.47 3.32 -4.44
C THR A 179 -18.74 3.64 -3.14
N LEU A 180 -18.04 2.67 -2.55
CA LEU A 180 -17.27 2.89 -1.31
C LEU A 180 -16.16 3.92 -1.52
N PHE A 181 -15.32 3.76 -2.55
CA PHE A 181 -14.24 4.70 -2.85
C PHE A 181 -14.74 6.11 -3.14
N SER A 182 -15.86 6.24 -3.85
CA SER A 182 -16.43 7.56 -4.16
C SER A 182 -17.07 8.22 -2.95
N ALA A 183 -17.72 7.46 -2.06
CA ALA A 183 -18.41 8.01 -0.90
C ALA A 183 -17.44 8.36 0.23
N ALA A 184 -16.43 7.51 0.47
CA ALA A 184 -15.38 7.73 1.46
C ALA A 184 -14.18 8.54 0.92
N GLN A 185 -14.24 9.02 -0.33
CA GLN A 185 -13.21 9.85 -0.98
C GLN A 185 -11.79 9.22 -0.98
N LEU A 186 -11.72 7.90 -1.14
CA LEU A 186 -10.46 7.15 -1.05
C LEU A 186 -9.59 7.28 -2.30
N THR A 187 -8.28 7.15 -2.09
CA THR A 187 -7.24 7.32 -3.12
C THR A 187 -6.95 6.03 -3.91
N ALA A 188 -6.20 6.15 -5.01
CA ALA A 188 -5.90 5.01 -5.88
C ALA A 188 -4.92 4.03 -5.21
N GLU A 189 -4.02 4.58 -4.41
CA GLU A 189 -3.04 3.90 -3.60
C GLU A 189 -3.73 3.02 -2.54
N CYS A 190 -4.79 3.55 -1.90
CA CYS A 190 -5.64 2.78 -0.98
C CYS A 190 -6.28 1.55 -1.65
N ALA A 191 -6.66 1.63 -2.93
CA ALA A 191 -7.18 0.48 -3.68
C ALA A 191 -6.13 -0.62 -3.88
N ILE A 192 -4.86 -0.24 -4.07
CA ILE A 192 -3.76 -1.21 -4.21
C ILE A 192 -3.50 -1.89 -2.86
N VAL A 193 -3.45 -1.11 -1.77
CA VAL A 193 -3.27 -1.64 -0.40
C VAL A 193 -4.44 -2.56 0.00
N THR A 194 -5.67 -2.22 -0.40
CA THR A 194 -6.86 -3.09 -0.22
C THR A 194 -6.62 -4.47 -0.80
N LEU A 195 -6.06 -4.56 -2.01
CA LEU A 195 -5.78 -5.85 -2.66
C LEU A 195 -4.66 -6.63 -1.97
N VAL A 196 -3.64 -5.95 -1.44
CA VAL A 196 -2.60 -6.57 -0.61
C VAL A 196 -3.20 -7.22 0.62
N TYR A 197 -4.06 -6.50 1.34
CA TYR A 197 -4.72 -7.00 2.56
C TYR A 197 -5.71 -8.13 2.27
N LEU A 198 -6.42 -8.06 1.14
CA LEU A 198 -7.28 -9.15 0.69
C LEU A 198 -6.47 -10.42 0.46
N GLU A 199 -5.36 -10.36 -0.29
CA GLU A 199 -4.53 -11.57 -0.52
C GLU A 199 -3.83 -12.07 0.74
N ARG A 200 -3.45 -11.18 1.68
CA ARG A 200 -2.99 -11.59 3.02
C ARG A 200 -4.07 -12.37 3.76
N LEU A 201 -5.30 -11.86 3.78
CA LEU A 201 -6.43 -12.52 4.45
C LEU A 201 -6.67 -13.92 3.88
N LEU A 202 -6.80 -14.04 2.55
CA LEU A 202 -7.08 -15.33 1.89
C LEU A 202 -6.02 -16.37 2.23
N THR A 203 -4.78 -15.93 2.42
CA THR A 203 -3.66 -16.85 2.67
C THR A 203 -3.49 -17.18 4.14
N TYR A 204 -3.44 -16.17 5.02
CA TYR A 204 -3.18 -16.41 6.44
C TYR A 204 -4.33 -17.12 7.14
N ALA A 205 -5.56 -16.84 6.70
CA ALA A 205 -6.75 -17.50 7.20
C ALA A 205 -7.13 -18.74 6.38
N GLU A 206 -6.32 -19.11 5.37
CA GLU A 206 -6.54 -20.23 4.47
C GLU A 206 -8.00 -20.29 3.94
N MET A 207 -8.50 -19.14 3.50
CA MET A 207 -9.89 -18.97 3.07
C MET A 207 -9.98 -18.56 1.60
N ASP A 208 -11.15 -18.78 1.02
CA ASP A 208 -11.47 -18.45 -0.36
C ASP A 208 -12.54 -17.36 -0.41
N ILE A 209 -12.43 -16.47 -1.40
CA ILE A 209 -13.48 -15.48 -1.65
C ILE A 209 -14.60 -16.11 -2.48
N CYS A 210 -15.79 -16.13 -1.89
CA CYS A 210 -16.95 -16.89 -2.34
C CYS A 210 -18.15 -15.96 -2.54
N PRO A 211 -19.21 -16.42 -3.24
CA PRO A 211 -20.41 -15.61 -3.45
C PRO A 211 -21.10 -15.16 -2.14
N CYS A 212 -20.95 -15.94 -1.07
CA CYS A 212 -21.54 -15.65 0.24
C CYS A 212 -20.78 -14.61 1.08
N ASN A 213 -19.48 -14.39 0.81
CA ASN A 213 -18.61 -13.64 1.71
C ASN A 213 -17.88 -12.45 1.07
N TRP A 214 -17.88 -12.35 -0.27
CA TRP A 214 -17.03 -11.41 -0.99
C TRP A 214 -17.27 -9.95 -0.59
N LYS A 215 -18.53 -9.55 -0.33
CA LYS A 215 -18.83 -8.17 0.05
C LYS A 215 -18.21 -7.80 1.39
N ARG A 216 -18.29 -8.68 2.39
CA ARG A 216 -17.73 -8.43 3.73
C ARG A 216 -16.21 -8.48 3.70
N ILE A 217 -15.60 -9.42 2.96
CA ILE A 217 -14.14 -9.46 2.78
C ILE A 217 -13.63 -8.18 2.12
N VAL A 218 -14.26 -7.74 1.03
CA VAL A 218 -13.86 -6.53 0.31
C VAL A 218 -14.06 -5.28 1.18
N LEU A 219 -15.18 -5.20 1.91
CA LEU A 219 -15.44 -4.11 2.84
C LEU A 219 -14.39 -4.05 3.96
N GLY A 220 -14.09 -5.18 4.60
CA GLY A 220 -13.06 -5.29 5.64
C GLY A 220 -11.68 -4.86 5.15
N ALA A 221 -11.29 -5.28 3.95
CA ALA A 221 -10.01 -4.89 3.34
C ALA A 221 -9.94 -3.38 3.06
N ILE A 222 -11.03 -2.79 2.55
CA ILE A 222 -11.13 -1.34 2.27
C ILE A 222 -11.07 -0.53 3.58
N LEU A 223 -11.83 -0.96 4.59
CA LEU A 223 -11.84 -0.32 5.92
C LEU A 223 -10.42 -0.24 6.47
N LEU A 224 -9.72 -1.38 6.51
CA LEU A 224 -8.37 -1.44 7.05
C LEU A 224 -7.38 -0.62 6.20
N ALA A 225 -7.44 -0.72 4.87
CA ALA A 225 -6.58 0.06 3.98
C ALA A 225 -6.78 1.57 4.16
N SER A 226 -8.03 2.03 4.27
CA SER A 226 -8.35 3.45 4.45
C SER A 226 -7.82 4.03 5.76
N LYS A 227 -7.64 3.22 6.79
CA LYS A 227 -7.11 3.67 8.09
C LYS A 227 -5.60 3.68 8.16
N VAL A 228 -4.95 2.76 7.44
CA VAL A 228 -3.49 2.62 7.48
C VAL A 228 -2.81 3.51 6.44
N TRP A 229 -3.43 3.70 5.28
CA TRP A 229 -2.81 4.41 4.17
C TRP A 229 -3.24 5.88 4.02
N ASP A 230 -4.47 6.21 4.39
CA ASP A 230 -4.98 7.57 4.24
C ASP A 230 -4.66 8.42 5.47
N ASP A 231 -4.11 9.61 5.25
CA ASP A 231 -3.86 10.59 6.31
C ASP A 231 -5.17 11.17 6.85
N GLN A 232 -6.25 11.11 6.07
CA GLN A 232 -7.61 11.46 6.49
C GLN A 232 -8.39 10.19 6.84
N ALA A 233 -8.10 9.63 8.01
CA ALA A 233 -8.76 8.41 8.46
C ALA A 233 -10.28 8.59 8.56
N VAL A 234 -11.01 7.75 7.82
CA VAL A 234 -12.46 7.63 7.86
C VAL A 234 -12.86 6.71 9.02
N TRP A 235 -13.82 7.13 9.82
CA TRP A 235 -14.25 6.39 11.01
C TRP A 235 -15.30 5.35 10.61
N ASN A 236 -15.45 4.28 11.40
CA ASN A 236 -16.44 3.23 11.10
C ASN A 236 -17.88 3.78 11.05
N VAL A 237 -18.17 4.81 11.84
CA VAL A 237 -19.45 5.52 11.83
C VAL A 237 -19.75 6.14 10.45
N ASP A 238 -18.73 6.63 9.75
CA ASP A 238 -18.90 7.21 8.41
C ASP A 238 -19.26 6.11 7.39
N TYR A 239 -18.66 4.92 7.51
CA TYR A 239 -19.05 3.76 6.70
C TYR A 239 -20.48 3.29 6.97
N CYS A 240 -20.96 3.38 8.22
CA CYS A 240 -22.37 3.14 8.53
C CYS A 240 -23.31 4.19 7.91
N GLN A 241 -22.84 5.41 7.61
CA GLN A 241 -23.67 6.38 6.86
C GLN A 241 -23.79 6.02 5.38
N ILE A 242 -22.75 5.39 4.82
CA ILE A 242 -22.72 4.88 3.43
C ILE A 242 -23.57 3.61 3.33
N LEU A 243 -23.37 2.68 4.27
CA LEU A 243 -24.07 1.40 4.37
C LEU A 243 -25.03 1.45 5.58
N LYS A 244 -26.15 2.14 5.38
CA LYS A 244 -27.13 2.55 6.43
C LYS A 244 -27.71 1.42 7.28
N ASP A 245 -27.57 0.19 6.82
CA ASP A 245 -28.18 -0.98 7.45
C ASP A 245 -27.20 -1.76 8.34
N ILE A 246 -25.93 -1.34 8.42
CA ILE A 246 -24.89 -1.97 9.24
C ILE A 246 -24.71 -1.19 10.54
N THR A 247 -24.60 -1.92 11.66
CA THR A 247 -24.34 -1.32 12.97
C THR A 247 -22.85 -1.03 13.15
N VAL A 248 -22.54 -0.04 14.00
CA VAL A 248 -21.14 0.32 14.29
C VAL A 248 -20.43 -0.84 14.99
N GLU A 249 -21.15 -1.61 15.81
CA GLU A 249 -20.64 -2.78 16.51
C GLU A 249 -20.23 -3.89 15.53
N ASP A 250 -21.05 -4.18 14.52
CA ASP A 250 -20.75 -5.16 13.48
C ASP A 250 -19.52 -4.74 12.65
N MET A 251 -19.43 -3.44 12.34
CA MET A 251 -18.28 -2.88 11.62
C MET A 251 -16.99 -2.98 12.44
N ASN A 252 -17.04 -2.63 13.73
CA ASN A 252 -15.90 -2.70 14.64
C ASN A 252 -15.43 -4.15 14.83
N GLU A 253 -16.36 -5.10 14.97
CA GLU A 253 -16.02 -6.51 15.13
C GLU A 253 -15.41 -7.08 13.85
N MET A 254 -15.95 -6.74 12.67
CA MET A 254 -15.35 -7.12 11.39
C MET A 254 -13.92 -6.59 11.27
N GLU A 255 -13.69 -5.32 11.60
CA GLU A 255 -12.34 -4.73 11.57
C GLU A 255 -11.38 -5.45 12.52
N ARG A 256 -11.82 -5.71 13.76
CA ARG A 256 -11.02 -6.43 14.77
C ARG A 256 -10.63 -7.82 14.27
N GLN A 257 -11.59 -8.58 13.76
CA GLN A 257 -11.37 -9.92 13.21
C GLN A 257 -10.43 -9.88 12.00
N PHE A 258 -10.60 -8.90 11.11
CA PHE A 258 -9.72 -8.74 9.94
C PHE A 258 -8.27 -8.50 10.37
N LEU A 259 -8.03 -7.64 11.36
CA LEU A 259 -6.69 -7.38 11.93
C LEU A 259 -6.07 -8.63 12.55
N GLU A 260 -6.86 -9.40 13.30
CA GLU A 260 -6.42 -10.65 13.95
C GLU A 260 -6.03 -11.70 12.91
N LEU A 261 -6.84 -11.87 11.85
CA LEU A 261 -6.56 -12.79 10.75
C LEU A 261 -5.33 -12.35 9.93
N LEU A 262 -5.05 -11.05 9.86
CA LEU A 262 -3.81 -10.53 9.29
C LEU A 262 -2.60 -10.67 10.22
N GLN A 263 -2.81 -11.19 11.44
CA GLN A 263 -1.79 -11.25 12.50
C GLN A 263 -1.13 -9.89 12.74
N PHE A 264 -1.91 -8.81 12.59
CA PHE A 264 -1.45 -7.42 12.66
C PHE A 264 -0.33 -7.06 11.67
N ASN A 265 -0.09 -7.86 10.63
CA ASN A 265 0.83 -7.55 9.55
C ASN A 265 0.19 -6.55 8.57
N ILE A 266 0.16 -5.29 9.00
CA ILE A 266 -0.37 -4.15 8.23
C ILE A 266 0.70 -3.40 7.45
N ASN A 267 1.99 -3.66 7.70
CA ASN A 267 3.05 -2.96 7.00
C ASN A 267 3.07 -3.39 5.52
N VAL A 268 3.02 -2.42 4.61
CA VAL A 268 3.16 -2.65 3.16
C VAL A 268 4.41 -1.94 2.66
N PRO A 269 5.53 -2.66 2.49
CA PRO A 269 6.75 -2.08 1.94
C PRO A 269 6.53 -1.50 0.55
N ALA A 270 7.27 -0.44 0.21
CA ALA A 270 7.18 0.21 -1.11
C ALA A 270 7.43 -0.77 -2.28
N SER A 271 8.27 -1.79 -2.06
CA SER A 271 8.55 -2.84 -3.05
C SER A 271 7.33 -3.75 -3.31
N VAL A 272 6.58 -4.11 -2.25
CA VAL A 272 5.33 -4.87 -2.36
C VAL A 272 4.28 -4.02 -3.07
N TYR A 273 4.10 -2.77 -2.64
CA TYR A 273 3.18 -1.85 -3.30
C TYR A 273 3.48 -1.69 -4.80
N ALA A 274 4.74 -1.44 -5.16
CA ALA A 274 5.16 -1.26 -6.56
C ALA A 274 4.90 -2.53 -7.39
N LYS A 275 5.17 -3.71 -6.82
CA LYS A 275 4.87 -4.99 -7.44
C LYS A 275 3.37 -5.13 -7.74
N TYR A 276 2.49 -4.92 -6.76
CA TYR A 276 1.03 -4.99 -6.99
C TYR A 276 0.58 -3.99 -8.05
N TYR A 277 1.14 -2.78 -8.05
CA TYR A 277 0.88 -1.78 -9.08
C TYR A 277 1.22 -2.27 -10.50
N PHE A 278 2.41 -2.84 -10.69
CA PHE A 278 2.84 -3.35 -11.99
C PHE A 278 2.09 -4.62 -12.41
N ASP A 279 1.77 -5.51 -11.47
CA ASP A 279 0.96 -6.70 -11.79
C ASP A 279 -0.47 -6.32 -12.21
N LEU A 280 -1.06 -5.28 -11.61
CA LEU A 280 -2.36 -4.74 -12.02
C LEU A 280 -2.31 -4.10 -13.42
N ARG A 281 -1.20 -3.46 -13.77
CA ARG A 281 -0.95 -2.94 -15.13
C ARG A 281 -0.92 -4.07 -16.15
N SER A 282 -0.18 -5.15 -15.85
CA SER A 282 -0.13 -6.35 -16.70
C SER A 282 -1.52 -6.97 -16.88
N LEU A 283 -2.29 -7.12 -15.79
CA LEU A 283 -3.66 -7.63 -15.83
C LEU A 283 -4.58 -6.79 -16.73
N SER A 284 -4.46 -5.45 -16.65
CA SER A 284 -5.21 -4.52 -17.49
C SER A 284 -4.89 -4.68 -18.98
N ASP A 285 -3.59 -4.85 -19.29
CA ASP A 285 -3.08 -5.02 -20.64
C ASP A 285 -3.63 -6.29 -21.30
N ASP A 286 -3.64 -7.41 -20.56
CA ASP A 286 -4.14 -8.70 -21.04
C ASP A 286 -5.66 -8.68 -21.28
N ASN A 287 -6.39 -7.87 -20.49
CA ASN A 287 -7.85 -7.78 -20.55
C ASN A 287 -8.39 -6.62 -21.40
N ASN A 288 -7.53 -5.98 -22.20
CA ASN A 288 -7.88 -4.81 -23.04
C ASN A 288 -8.55 -3.67 -22.25
N LEU A 289 -8.20 -3.52 -20.97
CA LEU A 289 -8.63 -2.40 -20.12
C LEU A 289 -7.68 -1.21 -20.22
N ARG A 290 -6.79 -1.21 -21.23
CA ARG A 290 -5.79 -0.17 -21.48
C ARG A 290 -6.42 1.21 -21.46
N PHE A 291 -5.79 2.07 -20.66
CA PHE A 291 -6.12 3.48 -20.63
C PHE A 291 -5.54 4.17 -21.86
N PRO A 292 -6.22 5.21 -22.39
CA PRO A 292 -5.74 5.91 -23.56
C PRO A 292 -4.34 6.47 -23.30
N LEU A 293 -3.38 6.07 -24.13
CA LEU A 293 -2.08 6.72 -24.15
C LEU A 293 -2.20 8.03 -24.92
N GLU A 294 -1.72 9.10 -24.31
CA GLU A 294 -1.72 10.43 -24.90
C GLU A 294 -0.29 10.81 -25.34
N PRO A 295 -0.13 11.52 -26.47
CA PRO A 295 1.15 12.08 -26.84
C PRO A 295 1.67 13.00 -25.73
N LEU A 296 2.94 12.85 -25.38
CA LEU A 296 3.59 13.75 -24.42
C LEU A 296 3.61 15.17 -24.98
N CYS A 297 2.84 16.08 -24.38
CA CYS A 297 2.82 17.48 -24.77
C CYS A 297 4.08 18.22 -24.27
N ASN A 298 4.46 19.31 -24.94
CA ASN A 298 5.65 20.10 -24.58
C ASN A 298 5.61 20.61 -23.14
N GLU A 299 4.45 21.06 -22.65
CA GLU A 299 4.29 21.52 -21.27
C GLU A 299 4.54 20.40 -20.26
N ARG A 300 4.01 19.20 -20.53
CA ARG A 300 4.23 18.02 -19.68
C ARG A 300 5.68 17.56 -19.72
N ALA A 301 6.31 17.59 -20.90
CA ALA A 301 7.73 17.28 -21.04
C ALA A 301 8.60 18.23 -20.20
N GLN A 302 8.34 19.53 -20.25
CA GLN A 302 9.05 20.54 -19.45
C GLN A 302 8.86 20.33 -17.94
N LYS A 303 7.62 20.03 -17.49
CA LYS A 303 7.34 19.70 -16.08
C LYS A 303 8.11 18.46 -15.64
N LEU A 304 8.10 17.39 -16.44
CA LEU A 304 8.84 16.16 -16.14
C LEU A 304 10.35 16.39 -16.11
N GLU A 305 10.89 17.20 -17.03
CA GLU A 305 12.31 17.55 -17.04
C GLU A 305 12.71 18.35 -15.79
N ALA A 306 11.89 19.32 -15.37
CA ALA A 306 12.11 20.06 -14.14
C ALA A 306 12.11 19.15 -12.90
N ILE A 307 11.16 18.22 -12.81
CA ILE A 307 11.11 17.23 -11.73
C ILE A 307 12.36 16.33 -11.76
N SER A 308 12.78 15.87 -12.94
CA SER A 308 13.97 15.04 -13.12
C SER A 308 15.23 15.75 -12.62
N ARG A 309 15.44 17.02 -12.99
CA ARG A 309 16.57 17.83 -12.54
C ARG A 309 16.60 17.99 -11.01
N LEU A 310 15.45 18.28 -10.40
CA LEU A 310 15.34 18.38 -8.94
C LEU A 310 15.67 17.07 -8.23
N CYS A 311 15.25 15.94 -8.80
CA CYS A 311 15.59 14.61 -8.29
C CYS A 311 17.09 14.34 -8.41
N GLU A 312 17.69 14.58 -9.57
CA GLU A 312 19.13 14.43 -9.79
C GLU A 312 19.97 15.24 -8.80
N ASP A 313 19.59 16.50 -8.56
CA ASP A 313 20.31 17.37 -7.62
C ASP A 313 20.24 16.81 -6.20
N LYS A 314 19.07 16.34 -5.75
CA LYS A 314 18.93 15.64 -4.47
C LYS A 314 19.82 14.39 -4.37
N TYR A 315 19.93 13.62 -5.46
CA TYR A 315 20.82 12.45 -5.50
C TYR A 315 22.30 12.84 -5.49
N LYS A 316 22.69 13.88 -6.22
CA LYS A 316 24.06 14.42 -6.22
C LYS A 316 24.45 14.97 -4.86
N ASP A 317 23.54 15.65 -4.16
CA ASP A 317 23.78 16.17 -2.82
C ASP A 317 23.87 15.05 -1.78
N ARG A 318 23.01 14.03 -1.86
CA ARG A 318 23.13 12.81 -1.05
C ARG A 318 24.42 12.04 -1.34
N SER A 319 24.81 11.92 -2.61
CA SER A 319 26.05 11.30 -3.03
C SER A 319 27.27 12.07 -2.54
N ARG A 320 27.26 13.41 -2.60
CA ARG A 320 28.31 14.26 -2.02
C ARG A 320 28.37 14.16 -0.50
N ALA A 321 27.23 14.06 0.18
CA ALA A 321 27.17 13.86 1.64
C ALA A 321 27.67 12.46 2.06
N ALA A 322 27.39 11.43 1.25
CA ALA A 322 27.93 10.07 1.44
C ALA A 322 29.43 9.99 1.12
N MET A 323 29.87 10.68 0.06
CA MET A 323 31.28 10.77 -0.35
C MET A 323 32.14 11.54 0.67
N ARG A 324 31.56 12.44 1.46
CA ARG A 324 32.24 13.05 2.63
C ARG A 324 32.49 12.06 3.78
N ARG A 325 31.87 10.88 3.78
CA ARG A 325 32.06 9.82 4.80
C ARG A 325 32.90 8.63 4.33
N SER A 326 33.20 8.52 3.04
CA SER A 326 34.11 7.51 2.50
C SER A 326 35.19 8.17 1.63
N PHE A 327 36.35 8.45 2.24
CA PHE A 327 37.57 8.63 1.47
C PHE A 327 38.10 7.23 1.09
N SER A 328 37.85 6.79 -0.13
CA SER A 328 38.68 5.74 -0.75
C SER A 328 40.07 6.34 -1.02
N ALA A 329 41.11 5.52 -0.84
CA ALA A 329 42.53 5.91 -0.94
C ALA A 329 42.99 6.34 -2.36
N ASP A 330 42.09 6.42 -3.34
CA ASP A 330 42.43 6.70 -4.74
C ASP A 330 42.64 8.19 -5.07
N ASN A 331 42.48 9.10 -4.10
CA ASN A 331 42.73 10.53 -4.28
C ASN A 331 44.18 10.96 -4.02
N LEU A 332 45.15 10.08 -4.30
CA LEU A 332 46.55 10.49 -4.45
C LEU A 332 46.76 11.05 -5.86
N MET A 333 46.40 12.33 -6.04
CA MET A 333 46.80 13.10 -7.23
C MET A 333 48.33 13.22 -7.24
N GLY A 334 48.99 12.27 -7.90
CA GLY A 334 50.40 12.35 -8.23
C GLY A 334 50.66 13.56 -9.12
N ILE A 335 51.46 14.50 -8.63
CA ILE A 335 51.97 15.63 -9.39
C ILE A 335 52.80 15.08 -10.56
N ARG A 336 52.20 14.95 -11.74
CA ARG A 336 52.92 14.64 -12.98
C ARG A 336 53.48 15.95 -13.55
N ARG A 337 54.75 16.24 -13.25
CA ARG A 337 55.53 17.23 -14.03
C ARG A 337 55.95 16.56 -15.34
N SER A 338 55.28 16.88 -16.42
CA SER A 338 55.73 16.56 -17.78
C SER A 338 56.72 17.65 -18.25
N ASN A 339 57.98 17.27 -18.46
CA ASN A 339 58.95 18.10 -19.15
C ASN A 339 58.80 17.88 -20.66
N ALA A 340 58.64 18.97 -21.41
CA ALA A 340 58.68 18.94 -22.87
C ALA A 340 60.14 18.76 -23.36
N VAL A 341 60.34 17.91 -24.36
CA VAL A 341 61.57 17.86 -25.15
C VAL A 341 61.18 18.24 -26.58
N LEU A 342 61.74 19.35 -27.05
CA LEU A 342 61.68 19.79 -28.45
C LEU A 342 62.77 19.04 -29.24
N SER A 343 62.46 18.67 -30.48
CA SER A 343 63.44 18.43 -31.54
C SER A 343 62.94 19.09 -32.81
#